data_AF-A0A835KEL5-F1
#
_entry.id   AF-A0A835KEL5-F1
#
_cell.length_a   1.000
_cell.length_b   1.000
_cell.length_c   1.000
_cell.angle_alpha   90.00
_cell.angle_beta   90.00
_cell.angle_gamma   90.00
#
_symmetry.space_group_name_H-M   'P 1'
#
loop_
_entity.id
_entity.type
_entity.pdbx_description
1 polymer ?
#
loop_
_entity_poly.entity_id
_entity_poly.type
_entity_poly.pdbx_seq_one_letter_code
_entity_poly.pdbx_strand_id
1 'polypeptide(L)'
;METHKPHLLSVIVVLAVLSFLHVQNSQAARLNPAEAGILMPTEKDGPEVDDDGKEIGTRWAVLVAGSRGYGNYRHQADVCHAYQLLRKGGIKEENIVVFMYDDIAEHELNPRPGVIINHPQGDDVYAGVPKDYTGAQVTTENLYAVLLGNKSAVKGGSGKVVDSMPNDRIFLYYSDHGGPGVLGMPNLPFLYAMDLIDVLKKKHASGSYKEMVMYIEACESGSIFQGIMPKDINIYVTTASNAEESSWGTYCPGMEPSPPPEYVTCLGDLYSVSWMEDSETHNLKTETIEQQYHLVKERTSNYNTFSIGSHVMQYGNESIKGEKLYLYQGFDPADVNFSPNNVHIGGRMDAVNQRDAELVFLWQMYKRSEDGSEKKTQILNQIKETVRHRAHLDSSVELIGTLLFGPKKGSAILKSVREPGSPLVDDWICLKSMVRRFETHCGSLTQYGMKHMRAFANICNGGVSQASMEEACFAACSGQDSGDLHRSDQGYSA
;
A
#
# COMPACT_ATOMS: atom_id res chain seq x y z
N MET A 1 -55.88 -63.27 -64.72
CA MET A 1 -55.86 -62.33 -63.56
C MET A 1 -54.52 -61.61 -63.55
N GLU A 2 -54.35 -60.64 -62.66
CA GLU A 2 -53.48 -59.46 -62.79
C GLU A 2 -51.96 -59.65 -62.60
N THR A 3 -51.19 -58.69 -63.17
CA THR A 3 -49.87 -58.17 -62.73
C THR A 3 -48.63 -59.12 -62.73
N HIS A 4 -47.36 -58.68 -62.65
CA HIS A 4 -46.71 -57.36 -62.39
C HIS A 4 -45.41 -57.19 -63.23
N LYS A 5 -44.70 -56.04 -63.12
CA LYS A 5 -43.39 -55.73 -63.76
C LYS A 5 -42.49 -54.80 -62.89
N PRO A 6 -41.16 -55.05 -62.81
CA PRO A 6 -40.12 -54.06 -62.42
C PRO A 6 -38.89 -54.06 -63.39
N HIS A 7 -38.34 -52.92 -63.89
CA HIS A 7 -37.31 -51.96 -63.37
C HIS A 7 -35.84 -52.21 -63.86
N LEU A 8 -35.01 -51.15 -63.95
CA LEU A 8 -33.74 -51.11 -64.71
C LEU A 8 -32.76 -49.97 -64.26
N LEU A 9 -31.45 -50.12 -64.57
CA LEU A 9 -30.26 -49.23 -64.39
C LEU A 9 -29.74 -49.07 -62.92
N SER A 10 -28.44 -49.16 -62.56
CA SER A 10 -27.11 -48.85 -63.18
C SER A 10 -26.69 -47.37 -63.06
N VAL A 11 -25.72 -46.87 -62.26
CA VAL A 11 -24.61 -47.40 -61.41
C VAL A 11 -23.21 -47.52 -62.09
N ILE A 12 -22.15 -47.11 -61.36
CA ILE A 12 -20.69 -46.98 -61.66
C ILE A 12 -20.25 -45.78 -62.54
N VAL A 13 -19.40 -44.90 -61.97
CA VAL A 13 -18.04 -44.51 -62.43
C VAL A 13 -17.38 -43.58 -61.39
N VAL A 14 -16.05 -43.67 -61.23
CA VAL A 14 -15.23 -42.95 -60.24
C VAL A 14 -13.96 -42.42 -60.92
N LEU A 15 -13.44 -41.27 -60.44
CA LEU A 15 -12.14 -40.64 -60.77
C LEU A 15 -11.88 -40.23 -62.24
N ALA A 16 -11.96 -38.92 -62.51
CA ALA A 16 -11.23 -38.29 -63.62
C ALA A 16 -10.95 -36.78 -63.40
N VAL A 17 -9.66 -36.46 -63.23
CA VAL A 17 -8.98 -35.22 -63.67
C VAL A 17 -9.34 -33.86 -63.04
N LEU A 18 -8.28 -33.16 -62.63
CA LEU A 18 -8.23 -31.80 -62.08
C LEU A 18 -8.28 -30.71 -63.17
N SER A 19 -8.31 -29.45 -62.73
CA SER A 19 -8.01 -28.22 -63.48
C SER A 19 -9.07 -27.70 -64.48
N PHE A 20 -9.73 -26.61 -64.08
CA PHE A 20 -9.53 -25.28 -64.67
C PHE A 20 -9.79 -24.18 -63.60
N LEU A 21 -9.39 -22.93 -63.86
CA LEU A 21 -9.24 -21.86 -62.88
C LEU A 21 -10.08 -20.61 -63.22
N HIS A 22 -10.43 -19.81 -62.19
CA HIS A 22 -11.01 -18.44 -62.25
C HIS A 22 -12.47 -18.38 -62.80
N VAL A 23 -13.43 -17.57 -62.32
CA VAL A 23 -13.59 -16.49 -61.29
C VAL A 23 -14.96 -16.78 -60.59
N GLN A 24 -15.48 -16.25 -59.46
CA GLN A 24 -15.21 -15.12 -58.54
C GLN A 24 -15.83 -15.43 -57.13
N ASN A 25 -16.01 -14.40 -56.28
CA ASN A 25 -16.86 -14.23 -55.08
C ASN A 25 -17.91 -15.32 -54.76
N SER A 26 -18.12 -15.71 -53.50
CA SER A 26 -18.44 -14.81 -52.37
C SER A 26 -18.05 -15.35 -50.97
N GLN A 27 -18.35 -14.58 -49.91
CA GLN A 27 -17.84 -14.77 -48.53
C GLN A 27 -18.59 -15.86 -47.73
N ALA A 28 -17.85 -16.63 -46.93
CA ALA A 28 -18.34 -17.31 -45.72
C ALA A 28 -17.18 -17.54 -44.73
N ALA A 29 -17.46 -17.57 -43.42
CA ALA A 29 -16.44 -17.60 -42.38
C ALA A 29 -15.69 -18.95 -42.28
N ARG A 30 -14.44 -18.90 -41.79
CA ARG A 30 -13.75 -20.06 -41.20
C ARG A 30 -13.56 -19.83 -39.71
N LEU A 31 -13.99 -20.82 -38.92
CA LEU A 31 -13.52 -21.00 -37.55
C LEU A 31 -12.11 -21.61 -37.61
N ASN A 32 -11.15 -21.02 -36.91
CA ASN A 32 -9.90 -21.69 -36.56
C ASN A 32 -10.00 -22.14 -35.09
N PRO A 33 -9.81 -23.42 -34.76
CA PRO A 33 -9.57 -23.84 -33.39
C PRO A 33 -8.23 -23.28 -32.89
N ALA A 34 -8.13 -23.02 -31.58
CA ALA A 34 -6.84 -22.73 -30.95
C ALA A 34 -6.08 -24.05 -30.75
N GLU A 35 -5.00 -24.27 -31.49
CA GLU A 35 -4.01 -25.29 -31.13
C GLU A 35 -3.09 -24.73 -30.04
N ALA A 36 -3.14 -25.34 -28.85
CA ALA A 36 -2.23 -25.00 -27.76
C ALA A 36 -0.82 -25.53 -28.10
N GLY A 37 0.04 -24.64 -28.60
CA GLY A 37 1.43 -24.97 -28.95
C GLY A 37 2.22 -25.39 -27.72
N ILE A 38 2.85 -26.56 -27.78
CA ILE A 38 3.81 -27.01 -26.77
C ILE A 38 5.13 -26.29 -27.02
N LEU A 39 5.38 -25.22 -26.28
CA LEU A 39 6.63 -24.45 -26.31
C LEU A 39 7.83 -25.31 -25.90
N MET A 40 8.95 -25.16 -26.62
CA MET A 40 10.19 -25.87 -26.34
C MET A 40 11.05 -25.10 -25.33
N PRO A 41 11.78 -25.74 -24.37
CA PRO A 41 12.57 -25.06 -23.32
C PRO A 41 13.77 -24.19 -23.78
N THR A 42 13.85 -23.84 -25.06
CA THR A 42 14.91 -23.06 -25.69
C THR A 42 14.39 -21.88 -26.51
N GLU A 43 13.08 -21.74 -26.68
CA GLU A 43 12.49 -20.52 -27.20
C GLU A 43 12.52 -19.48 -26.08
N LYS A 44 13.31 -18.43 -26.26
CA LYS A 44 13.14 -17.22 -25.44
C LYS A 44 11.81 -16.60 -25.84
N ASP A 45 10.99 -16.24 -24.85
CA ASP A 45 9.84 -15.38 -25.09
C ASP A 45 10.29 -14.13 -25.87
N GLY A 46 9.52 -13.78 -26.90
CA GLY A 46 9.75 -12.54 -27.63
C GLY A 46 9.58 -11.33 -26.70
N PRO A 47 10.15 -10.16 -27.05
CA PRO A 47 9.88 -8.94 -26.30
C PRO A 47 8.38 -8.71 -26.19
N GLU A 48 7.87 -8.58 -24.96
CA GLU A 48 6.46 -8.25 -24.73
C GLU A 48 6.23 -6.84 -25.27
N VAL A 49 5.17 -6.64 -26.05
CA VAL A 49 4.87 -5.36 -26.69
C VAL A 49 3.57 -4.77 -26.17
N ASP A 50 3.53 -3.44 -26.05
CA ASP A 50 2.32 -2.70 -25.71
C ASP A 50 1.36 -2.60 -26.91
N ASP A 51 0.18 -2.05 -26.67
CA ASP A 51 -0.90 -1.92 -27.66
C ASP A 51 -0.49 -1.07 -28.90
N ASP A 52 0.56 -0.25 -28.78
CA ASP A 52 1.18 0.52 -29.89
C ASP A 52 2.28 -0.28 -30.63
N GLY A 53 2.61 -1.50 -30.17
CA GLY A 53 3.66 -2.35 -30.71
C GLY A 53 5.08 -2.01 -30.25
N LYS A 54 5.24 -1.29 -29.12
CA LYS A 54 6.55 -0.93 -28.56
C LYS A 54 6.98 -1.97 -27.51
N GLU A 55 8.26 -2.29 -27.49
CA GLU A 55 8.87 -3.17 -26.48
C GLU A 55 8.67 -2.62 -25.05
N ILE A 56 8.01 -3.41 -24.21
CA ILE A 56 7.79 -3.14 -22.79
C ILE A 56 9.09 -3.51 -22.05
N GLY A 57 9.64 -2.56 -21.28
CA GLY A 57 10.79 -2.82 -20.41
C GLY A 57 10.45 -3.71 -19.21
N THR A 58 11.43 -3.92 -18.33
CA THR A 58 11.23 -4.74 -17.14
C THR A 58 10.21 -4.09 -16.20
N ARG A 59 9.25 -4.88 -15.71
CA ARG A 59 8.39 -4.48 -14.58
C ARG A 59 9.15 -4.73 -13.28
N TRP A 60 9.27 -3.70 -12.46
CA TRP A 60 9.86 -3.74 -11.11
C TRP A 60 8.81 -3.36 -10.07
N ALA A 61 8.95 -3.89 -8.85
CA ALA A 61 8.13 -3.45 -7.74
C ALA A 61 8.90 -3.28 -6.42
N VAL A 62 8.41 -2.39 -5.56
CA VAL A 62 8.90 -2.19 -4.18
C VAL A 62 7.70 -2.21 -3.25
N LEU A 63 7.64 -3.19 -2.35
CA LEU A 63 6.52 -3.39 -1.44
C LEU A 63 6.98 -3.13 0.00
N VAL A 64 6.28 -2.28 0.76
CA VAL A 64 6.76 -1.78 2.06
C VAL A 64 5.67 -1.83 3.13
N ALA A 65 5.91 -2.60 4.19
CA ALA A 65 5.12 -2.58 5.41
C ALA A 65 5.87 -1.77 6.49
N GLY A 66 5.35 -0.60 6.86
CA GLY A 66 6.02 0.33 7.79
C GLY A 66 5.91 -0.04 9.27
N SER A 67 5.12 -1.05 9.63
CA SER A 67 4.92 -1.49 11.02
C SER A 67 5.60 -2.81 11.38
N ARG A 68 5.74 -3.03 12.69
CA ARG A 68 5.96 -4.33 13.34
C ARG A 68 4.88 -4.63 14.38
N GLY A 69 4.86 -5.86 14.89
CA GLY A 69 4.03 -6.33 16.00
C GLY A 69 2.68 -6.87 15.54
N TYR A 70 2.18 -7.91 16.22
CA TYR A 70 0.98 -8.64 15.80
C TYR A 70 -0.34 -7.82 15.79
N GLY A 71 -0.41 -6.74 16.57
CA GLY A 71 -1.51 -5.77 16.47
C GLY A 71 -1.58 -5.03 15.13
N ASN A 72 -0.47 -5.01 14.37
CA ASN A 72 -0.36 -4.37 13.07
C ASN A 72 -0.42 -5.34 11.87
N TYR A 73 -0.66 -6.64 12.11
CA TYR A 73 -0.81 -7.76 11.14
C TYR A 73 -1.13 -7.35 9.69
N ARG A 74 -2.26 -6.67 9.50
CA ARG A 74 -2.77 -6.16 8.22
C ARG A 74 -1.74 -5.51 7.28
N HIS A 75 -0.82 -4.68 7.76
CA HIS A 75 0.17 -4.03 6.88
C HIS A 75 1.16 -5.03 6.24
N GLN A 76 1.54 -6.09 6.95
CA GLN A 76 2.41 -7.14 6.41
C GLN A 76 1.61 -8.14 5.57
N ALA A 77 0.35 -8.41 5.93
CA ALA A 77 -0.58 -9.20 5.11
C ALA A 77 -0.87 -8.53 3.77
N ASP A 78 -1.08 -7.22 3.75
CA ASP A 78 -1.24 -6.40 2.55
C ASP A 78 -0.04 -6.55 1.59
N VAL A 79 1.18 -6.41 2.12
CA VAL A 79 2.42 -6.54 1.34
C VAL A 79 2.63 -7.96 0.82
N CYS A 80 2.27 -8.97 1.60
CA CYS A 80 2.28 -10.36 1.16
C CYS A 80 1.26 -10.62 0.04
N HIS A 81 0.03 -10.08 0.15
CA HIS A 81 -1.00 -10.20 -0.87
C HIS A 81 -0.61 -9.50 -2.17
N ALA A 82 -0.10 -8.27 -2.08
CA ALA A 82 0.45 -7.53 -3.21
C ALA A 82 1.61 -8.30 -3.89
N TYR A 83 2.47 -8.99 -3.12
CA TYR A 83 3.48 -9.86 -3.71
C TYR A 83 2.86 -11.01 -4.53
N GLN A 84 1.87 -11.73 -3.98
CA GLN A 84 1.23 -12.84 -4.71
C GLN A 84 0.57 -12.36 -6.01
N LEU A 85 -0.16 -11.25 -5.97
CA LEU A 85 -0.77 -10.61 -7.15
C LEU A 85 0.27 -10.34 -8.26
N LEU A 86 1.39 -9.70 -7.91
CA LEU A 86 2.43 -9.36 -8.89
C LEU A 86 3.16 -10.61 -9.42
N ARG A 87 3.30 -11.67 -8.60
CA ARG A 87 3.88 -12.96 -9.04
C ARG A 87 2.93 -13.74 -9.96
N LYS A 88 1.63 -13.77 -9.67
CA LYS A 88 0.56 -14.28 -10.56
C LYS A 88 0.60 -13.53 -11.90
N GLY A 89 0.72 -12.21 -11.85
CA GLY A 89 0.90 -11.33 -13.01
C GLY A 89 2.19 -11.53 -13.82
N GLY A 90 3.04 -12.47 -13.45
CA GLY A 90 4.27 -12.81 -14.18
C GLY A 90 5.48 -11.91 -13.86
N ILE A 91 5.37 -10.97 -12.93
CA ILE A 91 6.53 -10.19 -12.46
C ILE A 91 7.45 -11.11 -11.67
N LYS A 92 8.75 -11.08 -11.98
CA LYS A 92 9.73 -12.02 -11.45
C LYS A 92 10.22 -11.60 -10.07
N GLU A 93 10.56 -12.58 -9.23
CA GLU A 93 10.99 -12.36 -7.85
C GLU A 93 12.25 -11.47 -7.76
N GLU A 94 13.19 -11.59 -8.69
CA GLU A 94 14.39 -10.76 -8.75
C GLU A 94 14.10 -9.26 -8.94
N ASN A 95 12.90 -8.90 -9.46
CA ASN A 95 12.48 -7.53 -9.73
C ASN A 95 11.50 -6.98 -8.68
N ILE A 96 11.04 -7.79 -7.73
CA ILE A 96 10.18 -7.36 -6.63
C ILE A 96 11.02 -7.30 -5.35
N VAL A 97 11.13 -6.11 -4.76
CA VAL A 97 11.85 -5.88 -3.50
C VAL A 97 10.86 -5.77 -2.35
N VAL A 98 11.00 -6.62 -1.34
CA VAL A 98 10.06 -6.66 -0.19
C VAL A 98 10.69 -6.16 1.11
N PHE A 99 10.05 -5.16 1.71
CA PHE A 99 10.29 -4.64 3.04
C PHE A 99 9.14 -5.03 3.97
N MET A 100 9.37 -5.92 4.92
CA MET A 100 8.41 -6.29 5.97
C MET A 100 9.17 -6.71 7.22
N TYR A 101 8.68 -6.38 8.41
CA TYR A 101 9.46 -6.64 9.63
C TYR A 101 9.63 -8.15 9.94
N ASP A 102 8.73 -8.98 9.41
CA ASP A 102 8.77 -10.45 9.43
C ASP A 102 8.50 -11.09 10.81
N ASP A 103 7.66 -10.42 11.61
CA ASP A 103 7.27 -10.81 12.97
C ASP A 103 5.80 -11.23 13.11
N ILE A 104 5.16 -11.66 12.02
CA ILE A 104 3.74 -12.04 12.00
C ILE A 104 3.54 -13.55 11.86
N ALA A 105 4.15 -14.18 10.85
CA ALA A 105 3.87 -15.58 10.50
C ALA A 105 4.20 -16.56 11.64
N GLU A 106 5.32 -16.37 12.33
CA GLU A 106 5.76 -17.22 13.46
C GLU A 106 5.47 -16.60 14.85
N HIS A 107 4.58 -15.60 14.92
CA HIS A 107 4.26 -14.95 16.20
C HIS A 107 3.44 -15.89 17.11
N GLU A 108 3.68 -15.87 18.43
CA GLU A 108 2.95 -16.65 19.45
C GLU A 108 1.42 -16.39 19.52
N LEU A 109 0.92 -15.44 18.73
CA LEU A 109 -0.50 -15.07 18.64
C LEU A 109 -1.10 -15.40 17.27
N ASN A 110 -0.29 -15.90 16.32
CA ASN A 110 -0.77 -16.40 15.04
C ASN A 110 -1.41 -17.78 15.25
N PRO A 111 -2.72 -17.95 15.03
CA PRO A 111 -3.37 -19.25 15.14
C PRO A 111 -2.99 -20.21 14.00
N ARG A 112 -2.30 -19.72 12.96
CA ARG A 112 -1.80 -20.51 11.83
C ARG A 112 -0.30 -20.22 11.62
N PRO A 113 0.61 -20.81 12.43
CA PRO A 113 2.04 -20.58 12.30
C PRO A 113 2.55 -20.84 10.87
N GLY A 114 3.41 -19.96 10.37
CA GLY A 114 3.92 -19.98 9.00
C GLY A 114 2.95 -19.46 7.92
N VAL A 115 1.76 -18.96 8.29
CA VAL A 115 0.72 -18.48 7.36
C VAL A 115 0.27 -17.05 7.68
N ILE A 116 0.01 -16.24 6.66
CA ILE A 116 -0.64 -14.93 6.75
C ILE A 116 -1.79 -14.87 5.73
N ILE A 117 -2.96 -14.37 6.12
CA ILE A 117 -4.12 -14.21 5.22
C ILE A 117 -4.57 -12.74 5.19
N ASN A 118 -4.87 -12.18 4.02
CA ASN A 118 -5.30 -10.78 3.88
C ASN A 118 -6.83 -10.61 3.68
N HIS A 119 -7.57 -11.71 3.55
CA HIS A 119 -9.03 -11.74 3.38
C HIS A 119 -9.65 -12.82 4.31
N PRO A 120 -10.88 -12.65 4.86
CA PRO A 120 -11.44 -13.59 5.82
C PRO A 120 -11.62 -15.04 5.35
N GLN A 121 -11.77 -15.26 4.04
CA GLN A 121 -11.74 -16.59 3.41
C GLN A 121 -10.58 -16.76 2.43
N GLY A 122 -9.53 -15.93 2.53
CA GLY A 122 -8.34 -16.01 1.68
C GLY A 122 -7.40 -17.16 2.06
N ASP A 123 -6.63 -17.61 1.08
CA ASP A 123 -5.50 -18.53 1.24
C ASP A 123 -4.27 -17.83 1.85
N ASP A 124 -3.20 -18.59 2.10
CA ASP A 124 -1.93 -18.05 2.56
C ASP A 124 -1.28 -17.14 1.50
N VAL A 125 -0.96 -15.91 1.88
CA VAL A 125 -0.21 -14.96 1.07
C VAL A 125 1.28 -14.88 1.44
N TYR A 126 1.71 -15.53 2.52
CA TYR A 126 3.09 -15.47 3.02
C TYR A 126 4.06 -16.42 2.29
N ALA A 127 3.57 -17.56 1.79
CA ALA A 127 4.38 -18.55 1.09
C ALA A 127 5.17 -17.94 -0.09
N GLY A 128 6.50 -18.06 -0.03
CA GLY A 128 7.40 -17.61 -1.10
C GLY A 128 7.62 -16.10 -1.20
N VAL A 129 7.15 -15.29 -0.24
CA VAL A 129 7.49 -13.85 -0.18
C VAL A 129 8.97 -13.69 0.22
N PRO A 130 9.81 -13.02 -0.59
CA PRO A 130 11.25 -12.92 -0.36
C PRO A 130 11.57 -12.05 0.87
N LYS A 131 12.63 -12.42 1.58
CA LYS A 131 13.08 -11.73 2.80
C LYS A 131 14.17 -10.70 2.46
N ASP A 132 13.88 -9.77 1.55
CA ASP A 132 14.88 -8.82 1.05
C ASP A 132 15.36 -7.86 2.16
N TYR A 133 14.43 -7.30 2.94
CA TYR A 133 14.72 -6.43 4.07
C TYR A 133 13.76 -6.73 5.22
N THR A 134 14.27 -7.31 6.31
CA THR A 134 13.46 -7.70 7.47
C THR A 134 14.02 -7.23 8.82
N GLY A 135 13.18 -7.23 9.86
CA GLY A 135 13.53 -6.77 11.19
C GLY A 135 14.16 -5.37 11.19
N ALA A 136 15.37 -5.27 11.77
CA ALA A 136 16.15 -4.03 11.87
C ALA A 136 16.61 -3.45 10.50
N GLN A 137 16.44 -4.17 9.39
CA GLN A 137 16.83 -3.72 8.04
C GLN A 137 15.74 -2.90 7.35
N VAL A 138 14.50 -2.89 7.89
CA VAL A 138 13.40 -2.06 7.38
C VAL A 138 13.61 -0.62 7.83
N THR A 139 14.43 0.13 7.07
CA THR A 139 14.84 1.50 7.36
C THR A 139 14.63 2.43 6.18
N THR A 140 14.44 3.72 6.45
CA THR A 140 14.38 4.78 5.43
C THR A 140 15.62 4.79 4.54
N GLU A 141 16.82 4.64 5.12
CA GLU A 141 18.08 4.56 4.37
C GLU A 141 18.08 3.42 3.33
N ASN A 142 17.65 2.22 3.72
CA ASN A 142 17.60 1.07 2.81
C ASN A 142 16.53 1.26 1.72
N LEU A 143 15.35 1.79 2.06
CA LEU A 143 14.30 2.08 1.08
C LEU A 143 14.76 3.12 0.04
N TYR A 144 15.45 4.19 0.48
CA TYR A 144 16.01 5.19 -0.42
C TYR A 144 17.15 4.61 -1.28
N ALA A 145 17.99 3.74 -0.72
CA ALA A 145 19.03 3.04 -1.48
C ALA A 145 18.43 2.10 -2.55
N VAL A 146 17.38 1.34 -2.21
CA VAL A 146 16.63 0.48 -3.13
C VAL A 146 16.02 1.26 -4.28
N LEU A 147 15.30 2.35 -3.99
CA LEU A 147 14.66 3.20 -5.00
C LEU A 147 15.66 3.81 -5.97
N LEU A 148 16.87 4.16 -5.50
CA LEU A 148 17.94 4.73 -6.32
C LEU A 148 18.78 3.67 -7.05
N GLY A 149 18.50 2.36 -6.91
CA GLY A 149 19.33 1.29 -7.46
C GLY A 149 20.72 1.16 -6.80
N ASN A 150 20.94 1.82 -5.66
CA ASN A 150 22.28 1.99 -5.09
C ASN A 150 22.65 0.87 -4.11
N LYS A 151 23.08 -0.28 -4.65
CA LYS A 151 23.60 -1.44 -3.89
C LYS A 151 24.70 -1.08 -2.89
N SER A 152 25.46 0.01 -3.11
CA SER A 152 26.56 0.42 -2.22
C SER A 152 26.11 1.21 -0.98
N ALA A 153 24.88 1.73 -0.97
CA ALA A 153 24.29 2.44 0.18
C ALA A 153 23.42 1.54 1.07
N VAL A 154 23.13 0.31 0.62
CA VAL A 154 22.35 -0.68 1.35
C VAL A 154 23.12 -1.20 2.59
N LYS A 155 22.41 -1.34 3.71
CA LYS A 155 22.92 -1.85 4.99
C LYS A 155 22.15 -3.11 5.39
N GLY A 156 22.75 -4.28 5.17
CA GLY A 156 22.10 -5.58 5.40
C GLY A 156 21.10 -5.95 4.29
N GLY A 157 20.21 -6.91 4.60
CA GLY A 157 19.25 -7.44 3.62
C GLY A 157 19.89 -8.32 2.54
N SER A 158 19.12 -8.63 1.50
CA SER A 158 19.56 -9.39 0.32
C SER A 158 20.47 -8.59 -0.61
N GLY A 159 20.44 -7.26 -0.52
CA GLY A 159 21.10 -6.37 -1.48
C GLY A 159 20.32 -6.18 -2.80
N LYS A 160 19.09 -6.70 -2.92
CA LYS A 160 18.20 -6.47 -4.05
C LYS A 160 17.75 -5.00 -4.09
N VAL A 161 17.84 -4.35 -5.24
CA VAL A 161 17.48 -2.93 -5.45
C VAL A 161 16.84 -2.74 -6.82
N VAL A 162 16.22 -1.60 -7.08
CA VAL A 162 15.60 -1.26 -8.38
C VAL A 162 16.66 -0.76 -9.37
N ASP A 163 17.42 -1.72 -9.91
CA ASP A 163 18.51 -1.56 -10.90
C ASP A 163 17.94 -1.44 -12.33
N SER A 164 16.96 -0.55 -12.49
CA SER A 164 16.07 -0.46 -13.65
C SER A 164 16.60 0.43 -14.79
N MET A 165 16.10 0.18 -16.00
CA MET A 165 16.51 0.81 -17.26
C MET A 165 15.48 1.83 -17.79
N PRO A 166 15.82 2.69 -18.79
CA PRO A 166 14.94 3.78 -19.23
C PRO A 166 13.57 3.39 -19.81
N ASN A 167 13.39 2.14 -20.24
CA ASN A 167 12.11 1.62 -20.73
C ASN A 167 11.29 0.88 -19.65
N ASP A 168 11.87 0.66 -18.47
CA ASP A 168 11.28 -0.12 -17.38
C ASP A 168 10.17 0.65 -16.67
N ARG A 169 9.26 -0.07 -16.03
CA ARG A 169 8.19 0.49 -15.18
C ARG A 169 8.36 0.05 -13.73
N ILE A 170 8.02 0.94 -12.82
CA ILE A 170 8.15 0.71 -11.38
C ILE A 170 6.77 0.85 -10.70
N PHE A 171 6.37 -0.15 -9.93
CA PHE A 171 5.23 -0.09 -9.03
C PHE A 171 5.71 -0.04 -7.57
N LEU A 172 5.49 1.07 -6.86
CA LEU A 172 5.70 1.12 -5.42
C LEU A 172 4.37 0.94 -4.71
N TYR A 173 4.36 0.08 -3.70
CA TYR A 173 3.25 -0.07 -2.78
C TYR A 173 3.74 0.05 -1.33
N TYR A 174 3.00 0.81 -0.53
CA TYR A 174 3.29 1.07 0.89
C TYR A 174 2.01 0.89 1.73
N SER A 175 2.11 0.21 2.87
CA SER A 175 1.06 0.10 3.88
C SER A 175 1.63 0.33 5.29
N ASP A 176 1.20 1.39 5.97
CA ASP A 176 1.44 1.61 7.40
C ASP A 176 0.51 2.67 8.05
N HIS A 177 0.67 2.88 9.35
CA HIS A 177 0.39 4.15 10.01
C HIS A 177 1.06 5.34 9.30
N GLY A 178 0.37 6.48 9.31
CA GLY A 178 0.90 7.75 8.80
C GLY A 178 0.72 8.89 9.79
N GLY A 179 1.12 10.07 9.33
CA GLY A 179 0.76 11.36 9.91
C GLY A 179 0.98 12.47 8.88
N PRO A 180 0.60 13.71 9.18
CA PRO A 180 0.77 14.81 8.24
C PRO A 180 2.25 14.98 7.84
N GLY A 181 2.59 14.70 6.58
CA GLY A 181 3.94 14.81 6.03
C GLY A 181 4.92 13.70 6.45
N VAL A 182 4.44 12.63 7.12
CA VAL A 182 5.28 11.54 7.63
C VAL A 182 4.62 10.16 7.42
N LEU A 183 5.42 9.18 6.99
CA LEU A 183 5.03 7.76 6.95
C LEU A 183 5.89 7.00 7.97
N GLY A 184 5.29 6.04 8.68
CA GLY A 184 6.01 5.27 9.69
C GLY A 184 7.11 4.37 9.12
N MET A 185 7.92 3.79 10.01
CA MET A 185 8.87 2.72 9.71
C MET A 185 9.06 1.90 11.00
N PRO A 186 9.39 0.59 10.94
CA PRO A 186 9.50 -0.22 12.16
C PRO A 186 10.73 0.13 13.00
N ASN A 187 11.69 0.80 12.37
CA ASN A 187 12.95 1.27 12.94
C ASN A 187 13.09 2.76 12.59
N LEU A 188 13.49 3.57 13.56
CA LEU A 188 13.56 5.03 13.43
C LEU A 188 14.83 5.49 12.67
N PRO A 189 14.83 6.67 12.02
CA PRO A 189 13.74 7.66 11.93
C PRO A 189 12.66 7.29 10.89
N PHE A 190 11.48 7.90 11.04
CA PHE A 190 10.37 7.79 10.10
C PHE A 190 10.66 8.44 8.74
N LEU A 191 9.86 8.12 7.72
CA LEU A 191 9.96 8.64 6.36
C LEU A 191 9.27 10.01 6.29
N TYR A 192 10.02 11.08 5.99
CA TYR A 192 9.47 12.41 5.79
C TYR A 192 9.24 12.68 4.30
N ALA A 193 8.08 13.25 3.98
CA ALA A 193 7.61 13.39 2.61
C ALA A 193 8.62 14.09 1.68
N MET A 194 9.27 15.17 2.13
CA MET A 194 10.26 15.90 1.34
C MET A 194 11.51 15.05 1.00
N ASP A 195 11.94 14.16 1.90
CA ASP A 195 13.07 13.24 1.62
C ASP A 195 12.70 12.28 0.49
N LEU A 196 11.50 11.70 0.55
CA LEU A 196 10.97 10.80 -0.48
C LEU A 196 10.84 11.52 -1.82
N ILE A 197 10.22 12.70 -1.85
CA ILE A 197 10.11 13.52 -3.06
C ILE A 197 11.48 13.81 -3.68
N ASP A 198 12.51 14.10 -2.87
CA ASP A 198 13.87 14.34 -3.39
C ASP A 198 14.58 13.05 -3.82
N VAL A 199 14.25 11.88 -3.26
CA VAL A 199 14.67 10.57 -3.77
C VAL A 199 14.01 10.28 -5.13
N LEU A 200 12.70 10.53 -5.27
CA LEU A 200 11.97 10.36 -6.53
C LEU A 200 12.51 11.30 -7.63
N LYS A 201 12.79 12.57 -7.32
CA LYS A 201 13.47 13.49 -8.25
C LYS A 201 14.85 13.00 -8.67
N LYS A 202 15.66 12.43 -7.76
CA LYS A 202 16.98 11.83 -8.08
C LYS A 202 16.84 10.59 -8.96
N LYS A 203 15.84 9.74 -8.70
CA LYS A 203 15.51 8.56 -9.52
C LYS A 203 15.02 8.96 -10.93
N HIS A 204 14.27 10.06 -11.05
CA HIS A 204 13.90 10.64 -12.34
C HIS A 204 15.11 11.23 -13.07
N ALA A 205 15.94 12.01 -12.39
CA ALA A 205 17.10 12.67 -12.97
C ALA A 205 18.20 11.70 -13.48
N SER A 206 18.19 10.43 -13.05
CA SER A 206 19.05 9.38 -13.62
C SER A 206 18.46 8.71 -14.87
N GLY A 207 17.25 9.06 -15.29
CA GLY A 207 16.59 8.53 -16.50
C GLY A 207 16.33 7.03 -16.47
N SER A 208 16.24 6.43 -15.28
CA SER A 208 16.29 4.97 -15.08
C SER A 208 14.91 4.29 -14.95
N TYR A 209 13.87 4.90 -15.53
CA TYR A 209 12.53 4.31 -15.73
C TYR A 209 11.76 5.14 -16.76
N LYS A 210 10.72 4.54 -17.35
CA LYS A 210 9.80 5.20 -18.29
C LYS A 210 8.69 5.95 -17.53
N GLU A 211 7.93 5.20 -16.73
CA GLU A 211 6.87 5.67 -15.84
C GLU A 211 6.88 4.89 -14.51
N MET A 212 6.33 5.50 -13.44
CA MET A 212 6.17 4.87 -12.13
C MET A 212 4.75 5.10 -11.59
N VAL A 213 4.20 4.09 -10.91
CA VAL A 213 2.94 4.18 -10.15
C VAL A 213 3.24 3.94 -8.68
N MET A 214 2.67 4.76 -7.79
CA MET A 214 2.84 4.65 -6.33
C MET A 214 1.48 4.57 -5.64
N TYR A 215 1.22 3.50 -4.90
CA TYR A 215 0.00 3.28 -4.10
C TYR A 215 0.36 3.34 -2.60
N ILE A 216 -0.31 4.20 -1.84
CA ILE A 216 0.06 4.52 -0.45
C ILE A 216 -1.14 4.38 0.48
N GLU A 217 -1.17 3.27 1.23
CA GLU A 217 -2.01 3.09 2.41
C GLU A 217 -1.33 3.73 3.63
N ALA A 218 -1.86 4.87 4.08
CA ALA A 218 -1.57 5.44 5.39
C ALA A 218 -2.55 6.56 5.80
N CYS A 219 -2.57 6.88 7.10
CA CYS A 219 -3.26 8.06 7.66
C CYS A 219 -2.72 9.36 7.06
N GLU A 220 -3.62 10.27 6.72
CA GLU A 220 -3.30 11.57 6.13
C GLU A 220 -2.37 11.49 4.90
N SER A 221 -2.39 10.39 4.15
CA SER A 221 -1.38 10.03 3.13
C SER A 221 -1.30 11.01 1.96
N GLY A 222 -2.37 11.73 1.65
CA GLY A 222 -2.34 12.82 0.66
C GLY A 222 -1.36 13.96 1.03
N SER A 223 -1.05 14.13 2.31
CA SER A 223 -0.07 15.12 2.80
C SER A 223 1.39 14.80 2.42
N ILE A 224 1.67 13.57 1.97
CA ILE A 224 3.00 13.15 1.48
C ILE A 224 3.31 13.73 0.07
N PHE A 225 2.27 14.17 -0.66
CA PHE A 225 2.40 14.63 -2.04
C PHE A 225 1.83 16.04 -2.28
N GLN A 226 0.84 16.45 -1.48
CA GLN A 226 0.20 17.76 -1.62
C GLN A 226 1.21 18.91 -1.54
N GLY A 227 1.26 19.74 -2.60
CA GLY A 227 2.09 20.94 -2.68
C GLY A 227 3.59 20.71 -2.87
N ILE A 228 4.07 19.46 -2.88
CA ILE A 228 5.48 19.11 -3.08
C ILE A 228 5.75 18.12 -4.22
N MET A 229 4.73 17.37 -4.67
CA MET A 229 4.86 16.41 -5.77
C MET A 229 4.83 17.11 -7.14
N PRO A 230 5.94 17.09 -7.93
CA PRO A 230 5.94 17.63 -9.28
C PRO A 230 5.18 16.73 -10.27
N LYS A 231 4.69 17.32 -11.38
CA LYS A 231 3.90 16.61 -12.40
C LYS A 231 4.71 16.16 -13.62
N ASP A 232 5.94 16.65 -13.76
CA ASP A 232 6.83 16.48 -14.92
C ASP A 232 7.87 15.35 -14.75
N ILE A 233 7.74 14.53 -13.69
CA ILE A 233 8.69 13.43 -13.38
C ILE A 233 8.21 12.02 -13.76
N ASN A 234 7.15 11.87 -14.56
CA ASN A 234 6.58 10.56 -14.98
C ASN A 234 6.20 9.61 -13.82
N ILE A 235 5.78 10.16 -12.68
CA ILE A 235 5.25 9.37 -11.55
C ILE A 235 3.78 9.72 -11.35
N TYR A 236 2.91 8.71 -11.29
CA TYR A 236 1.54 8.82 -10.84
C TYR A 236 1.38 8.22 -9.44
N VAL A 237 0.53 8.82 -8.61
CA VAL A 237 0.34 8.42 -7.21
C VAL A 237 -1.15 8.33 -6.90
N THR A 238 -1.57 7.29 -6.16
CA THR A 238 -2.83 7.30 -5.41
C THR A 238 -2.58 7.10 -3.92
N THR A 239 -3.46 7.66 -3.08
CA THR A 239 -3.33 7.58 -1.61
C THR A 239 -4.67 7.21 -0.98
N ALA A 240 -4.65 6.38 0.06
CA ALA A 240 -5.84 5.89 0.77
C ALA A 240 -6.69 7.02 1.39
N SER A 241 -6.06 8.13 1.74
CA SER A 241 -6.68 9.30 2.36
C SER A 241 -6.16 10.61 1.77
N ASN A 242 -6.91 11.69 2.01
CA ASN A 242 -6.46 13.06 1.79
C ASN A 242 -5.40 13.51 2.82
N ALA A 243 -5.11 14.81 2.91
CA ALA A 243 -4.08 15.33 3.81
C ALA A 243 -4.50 15.49 5.29
N GLU A 244 -5.78 15.24 5.62
CA GLU A 244 -6.42 15.60 6.90
C GLU A 244 -7.15 14.45 7.58
N GLU A 245 -7.59 13.44 6.84
CA GLU A 245 -8.32 12.28 7.35
C GLU A 245 -7.42 11.05 7.54
N SER A 246 -7.81 10.14 8.44
CA SER A 246 -7.19 8.84 8.56
C SER A 246 -7.65 7.88 7.46
N SER A 247 -6.83 6.90 7.12
CA SER A 247 -7.26 5.65 6.50
C SER A 247 -7.69 4.62 7.56
N TRP A 248 -8.08 3.42 7.13
CA TRP A 248 -8.94 2.51 7.89
C TRP A 248 -8.55 1.05 7.73
N GLY A 249 -8.42 0.31 8.84
CA GLY A 249 -8.23 -1.14 8.84
C GLY A 249 -9.56 -1.88 8.73
N THR A 250 -9.63 -2.94 7.93
CA THR A 250 -10.85 -3.75 7.74
C THR A 250 -10.59 -5.22 8.05
N TYR A 251 -11.61 -6.08 7.90
CA TYR A 251 -11.54 -7.49 8.26
C TYR A 251 -11.09 -7.68 9.73
N CYS A 252 -11.70 -6.90 10.63
CA CYS A 252 -11.39 -6.84 12.05
C CYS A 252 -12.35 -7.70 12.91
N PRO A 253 -11.93 -8.24 14.07
CA PRO A 253 -12.80 -9.12 14.85
C PRO A 253 -14.04 -8.39 15.40
N GLY A 254 -15.23 -8.83 15.00
CA GLY A 254 -16.51 -8.22 15.40
C GLY A 254 -16.96 -7.03 14.54
N MET A 255 -16.38 -6.89 13.35
CA MET A 255 -16.83 -6.06 12.22
C MET A 255 -17.31 -6.98 11.10
N GLU A 256 -18.15 -6.52 10.18
CA GLU A 256 -18.52 -7.31 8.99
C GLU A 256 -17.80 -6.85 7.70
N PRO A 257 -17.20 -7.75 6.91
CA PRO A 257 -17.06 -9.19 7.17
C PRO A 257 -15.96 -9.50 8.21
N SER A 258 -16.29 -10.34 9.19
CA SER A 258 -15.37 -10.70 10.29
C SER A 258 -14.26 -11.65 9.82
N PRO A 259 -13.03 -11.54 10.33
CA PRO A 259 -11.99 -12.55 10.13
C PRO A 259 -12.36 -13.86 10.85
N PRO A 260 -11.68 -14.99 10.52
CA PRO A 260 -11.86 -16.25 11.22
C PRO A 260 -11.70 -16.08 12.74
N PRO A 261 -12.54 -16.72 13.57
CA PRO A 261 -12.68 -16.40 14.99
C PRO A 261 -11.40 -16.61 15.80
N GLU A 262 -10.45 -17.42 15.32
CA GLU A 262 -9.14 -17.60 15.91
C GLU A 262 -8.28 -16.30 15.91
N TYR A 263 -8.46 -15.39 14.95
CA TYR A 263 -7.71 -14.14 14.87
C TYR A 263 -8.22 -13.08 15.86
N VAL A 264 -7.29 -12.30 16.41
CA VAL A 264 -7.52 -11.20 17.39
C VAL A 264 -7.22 -9.80 16.82
N THR A 265 -6.91 -9.72 15.54
CA THR A 265 -6.37 -8.53 14.84
C THR A 265 -7.04 -8.39 13.47
N CYS A 266 -6.89 -7.23 12.82
CA CYS A 266 -7.43 -6.98 11.47
C CYS A 266 -6.53 -7.63 10.40
N LEU A 267 -7.12 -8.13 9.31
CA LEU A 267 -6.38 -8.89 8.27
C LEU A 267 -5.85 -8.04 7.11
N GLY A 268 -6.47 -6.89 6.80
CA GLY A 268 -6.07 -5.98 5.72
C GLY A 268 -6.57 -4.56 5.95
N ASP A 269 -6.09 -3.60 5.17
CA ASP A 269 -6.54 -2.21 5.24
C ASP A 269 -7.44 -1.84 4.05
N LEU A 270 -8.38 -0.91 4.26
CA LEU A 270 -9.57 -0.73 3.43
C LEU A 270 -9.25 -0.35 1.98
N TYR A 271 -8.31 0.57 1.76
CA TYR A 271 -7.87 0.93 0.41
C TYR A 271 -7.01 -0.19 -0.20
N SER A 272 -6.16 -0.82 0.61
CA SER A 272 -5.32 -1.96 0.22
C SER A 272 -6.12 -3.10 -0.40
N VAL A 273 -7.06 -3.65 0.37
CA VAL A 273 -7.89 -4.77 -0.09
C VAL A 273 -8.83 -4.34 -1.21
N SER A 274 -9.22 -3.04 -1.24
CA SER A 274 -10.01 -2.51 -2.35
C SER A 274 -9.27 -2.55 -3.69
N TRP A 275 -7.96 -2.28 -3.75
CA TRP A 275 -7.23 -2.32 -5.03
C TRP A 275 -6.71 -3.72 -5.37
N MET A 276 -6.33 -4.53 -4.38
CA MET A 276 -5.83 -5.89 -4.64
C MET A 276 -6.95 -6.84 -5.09
N GLU A 277 -8.10 -6.87 -4.40
CA GLU A 277 -9.22 -7.75 -4.78
C GLU A 277 -9.87 -7.31 -6.10
N ASP A 278 -9.82 -6.01 -6.40
CA ASP A 278 -10.21 -5.46 -7.71
C ASP A 278 -9.28 -5.97 -8.82
N SER A 279 -7.96 -5.89 -8.61
CA SER A 279 -6.97 -6.44 -9.55
C SER A 279 -7.01 -7.97 -9.69
N GLU A 280 -7.42 -8.73 -8.66
CA GLU A 280 -7.61 -10.19 -8.73
C GLU A 280 -8.94 -10.62 -9.40
N THR A 281 -9.84 -9.68 -9.73
CA THR A 281 -11.16 -10.00 -10.31
C THR A 281 -11.47 -9.32 -11.65
N HIS A 282 -10.49 -8.60 -12.20
CA HIS A 282 -10.57 -7.88 -13.48
C HIS A 282 -9.42 -8.22 -14.43
N ASN A 283 -9.69 -8.16 -15.73
CA ASN A 283 -8.68 -8.37 -16.75
C ASN A 283 -7.80 -7.11 -16.89
N LEU A 284 -6.60 -7.13 -16.28
CA LEU A 284 -5.65 -6.00 -16.20
C LEU A 284 -5.10 -5.51 -17.56
N LYS A 285 -5.33 -6.24 -18.66
CA LYS A 285 -5.07 -5.77 -20.04
C LYS A 285 -6.20 -4.90 -20.59
N THR A 286 -7.40 -5.02 -20.04
CA THR A 286 -8.56 -4.21 -20.41
C THR A 286 -8.77 -3.01 -19.50
N GLU A 287 -8.42 -3.12 -18.22
CA GLU A 287 -8.64 -2.06 -17.23
C GLU A 287 -7.53 -1.00 -17.20
N THR A 288 -7.91 0.28 -17.06
CA THR A 288 -6.97 1.40 -16.84
C THR A 288 -6.77 1.74 -15.36
N ILE A 289 -5.66 2.40 -15.07
CA ILE A 289 -5.39 3.00 -13.76
C ILE A 289 -6.50 3.98 -13.31
N GLU A 290 -7.16 4.67 -14.24
CA GLU A 290 -8.32 5.53 -13.95
C GLU A 290 -9.55 4.74 -13.49
N GLN A 291 -9.82 3.57 -14.07
CA GLN A 291 -10.96 2.72 -13.70
C GLN A 291 -10.79 2.18 -12.28
N GLN A 292 -9.66 1.55 -11.98
CA GLN A 292 -9.31 1.10 -10.63
C GLN A 292 -9.31 2.26 -9.62
N TYR A 293 -8.78 3.44 -9.96
CA TYR A 293 -8.87 4.62 -9.08
C TYR A 293 -10.33 4.95 -8.72
N HIS A 294 -11.26 4.87 -9.66
CA HIS A 294 -12.67 5.13 -9.40
C HIS A 294 -13.35 4.03 -8.57
N LEU A 295 -13.09 2.75 -8.85
CA LEU A 295 -13.63 1.60 -8.09
C LEU A 295 -13.12 1.60 -6.64
N VAL A 296 -11.79 1.73 -6.47
CA VAL A 296 -11.13 1.82 -5.17
C VAL A 296 -11.62 3.04 -4.38
N LYS A 297 -11.89 4.17 -5.04
CA LYS A 297 -12.45 5.37 -4.39
C LYS A 297 -13.89 5.17 -3.92
N GLU A 298 -14.75 4.50 -4.71
CA GLU A 298 -16.11 4.19 -4.27
C GLU A 298 -16.10 3.24 -3.06
N ARG A 299 -15.29 2.17 -3.10
CA ARG A 299 -15.19 1.20 -2.01
C ARG A 299 -14.56 1.81 -0.74
N THR A 300 -13.46 2.57 -0.88
CA THR A 300 -12.75 3.21 0.26
C THR A 300 -13.54 4.34 0.91
N SER A 301 -14.36 5.08 0.15
CA SER A 301 -15.31 6.06 0.73
C SER A 301 -16.55 5.43 1.38
N ASN A 302 -16.60 4.10 1.39
CA ASN A 302 -17.75 3.28 1.78
C ASN A 302 -19.03 3.78 1.08
N TYR A 303 -18.97 3.84 -0.24
CA TYR A 303 -20.01 4.33 -1.15
C TYR A 303 -20.40 5.78 -0.88
N ASN A 304 -19.41 6.67 -0.81
CA ASN A 304 -19.58 8.11 -0.56
C ASN A 304 -20.34 8.44 0.74
N THR A 305 -20.33 7.54 1.74
CA THR A 305 -20.96 7.81 3.04
C THR A 305 -20.02 8.55 3.99
N PHE A 306 -18.71 8.27 3.93
CA PHE A 306 -17.66 8.87 4.76
C PHE A 306 -17.89 8.78 6.29
N SER A 307 -18.86 7.97 6.76
CA SER A 307 -19.05 7.67 8.18
C SER A 307 -18.00 6.68 8.70
N ILE A 308 -17.49 5.85 7.80
CA ILE A 308 -16.36 4.92 7.91
C ILE A 308 -15.75 4.95 6.51
N GLY A 309 -14.43 5.17 6.36
CA GLY A 309 -13.77 5.32 5.06
C GLY A 309 -13.22 6.72 4.78
N SER A 310 -12.58 6.89 3.62
CA SER A 310 -11.76 8.06 3.27
C SER A 310 -11.81 8.43 1.79
N HIS A 311 -11.33 9.63 1.44
CA HIS A 311 -11.22 10.12 0.07
C HIS A 311 -9.91 9.64 -0.56
N VAL A 312 -10.00 8.71 -1.52
CA VAL A 312 -8.83 8.30 -2.30
C VAL A 312 -8.39 9.46 -3.21
N MET A 313 -7.17 9.94 -3.00
CA MET A 313 -6.60 11.08 -3.72
C MET A 313 -5.59 10.63 -4.79
N GLN A 314 -5.19 11.57 -5.64
CA GLN A 314 -4.33 11.33 -6.80
C GLN A 314 -3.37 12.50 -7.02
N TYR A 315 -2.10 12.20 -7.34
CA TYR A 315 -1.03 13.20 -7.49
C TYR A 315 -0.04 12.83 -8.61
N GLY A 316 0.85 13.77 -8.97
CA GLY A 316 1.89 13.57 -9.98
C GLY A 316 1.39 13.75 -11.42
N ASN A 317 1.96 12.98 -12.36
CA ASN A 317 1.59 13.03 -13.77
C ASN A 317 0.28 12.28 -14.02
N GLU A 318 -0.77 13.03 -14.39
CA GLU A 318 -2.10 12.47 -14.63
C GLU A 318 -2.28 11.84 -16.02
N SER A 319 -1.32 11.97 -16.95
CA SER A 319 -1.42 11.31 -18.26
C SER A 319 -1.35 9.78 -18.17
N ILE A 320 -0.70 9.27 -17.12
CA ILE A 320 -0.49 7.84 -16.85
C ILE A 320 -1.81 7.12 -16.54
N LYS A 321 -2.85 7.84 -16.09
CA LYS A 321 -4.16 7.25 -15.72
C LYS A 321 -4.83 6.45 -16.84
N GLY A 322 -4.60 6.83 -18.11
CA GLY A 322 -5.13 6.14 -19.27
C GLY A 322 -4.43 4.83 -19.61
N GLU A 323 -3.28 4.54 -19.00
CA GLU A 323 -2.55 3.30 -19.19
C GLU A 323 -3.23 2.12 -18.50
N LYS A 324 -2.96 0.91 -19.04
CA LYS A 324 -3.50 -0.35 -18.52
C LYS A 324 -2.71 -0.86 -17.32
N LEU A 325 -3.41 -1.45 -16.35
CA LEU A 325 -2.79 -1.96 -15.12
C LEU A 325 -1.70 -3.01 -15.37
N TYR A 326 -1.82 -3.82 -16.43
CA TYR A 326 -0.80 -4.83 -16.75
C TYR A 326 0.59 -4.28 -17.07
N LEU A 327 0.73 -2.98 -17.37
CA LEU A 327 2.02 -2.35 -17.59
C LEU A 327 2.82 -2.17 -16.29
N TYR A 328 2.14 -2.26 -15.12
CA TYR A 328 2.72 -2.07 -13.79
C TYR A 328 2.57 -3.31 -12.91
N GLN A 329 1.40 -3.97 -12.95
CA GLN A 329 1.07 -5.11 -12.09
C GLN A 329 1.25 -6.48 -12.78
N GLY A 330 1.37 -6.51 -14.12
CA GLY A 330 1.41 -7.76 -14.88
C GLY A 330 0.01 -8.30 -15.22
N PHE A 331 -0.08 -9.56 -15.64
CA PHE A 331 -1.35 -10.18 -16.06
C PHE A 331 -1.34 -11.69 -15.85
N ASP A 332 -2.26 -12.23 -15.04
CA ASP A 332 -2.45 -13.66 -14.89
C ASP A 332 -3.24 -14.22 -16.10
N PRO A 333 -2.75 -15.25 -16.82
CA PRO A 333 -3.48 -15.90 -17.90
C PRO A 333 -4.83 -16.53 -17.50
N ALA A 334 -5.12 -16.74 -16.21
CA ALA A 334 -6.44 -17.14 -15.73
C ALA A 334 -7.51 -16.06 -15.99
N ASP A 335 -7.11 -14.78 -15.90
CA ASP A 335 -8.00 -13.62 -15.83
C ASP A 335 -8.52 -13.17 -17.21
N VAL A 336 -8.09 -13.84 -18.29
CA VAL A 336 -8.51 -13.59 -19.68
C VAL A 336 -10.03 -13.49 -19.82
N ASN A 337 -10.78 -14.29 -19.05
CA ASN A 337 -12.24 -14.36 -19.13
C ASN A 337 -12.98 -13.42 -18.16
N PHE A 338 -12.29 -12.66 -17.30
CA PHE A 338 -12.97 -11.66 -16.46
C PHE A 338 -13.47 -10.48 -17.30
N SER A 339 -14.69 -10.05 -16.99
CA SER A 339 -15.33 -8.92 -17.67
C SER A 339 -14.69 -7.59 -17.22
N PRO A 340 -14.45 -6.61 -18.11
CA PRO A 340 -14.07 -5.25 -17.71
C PRO A 340 -15.17 -4.53 -16.90
N ASN A 341 -16.37 -5.10 -16.86
CA ASN A 341 -17.51 -4.67 -16.05
C ASN A 341 -17.87 -5.75 -15.01
N ASN A 342 -16.89 -6.46 -14.44
CA ASN A 342 -17.14 -7.49 -13.43
C ASN A 342 -17.36 -6.85 -12.05
N VAL A 343 -18.44 -6.08 -11.93
CA VAL A 343 -18.79 -5.23 -10.77
C VAL A 343 -19.16 -6.07 -9.54
N HIS A 344 -18.20 -6.85 -9.04
CA HIS A 344 -18.19 -7.50 -7.73
C HIS A 344 -17.77 -6.48 -6.67
N ILE A 345 -18.51 -5.37 -6.62
CA ILE A 345 -18.40 -4.42 -5.52
C ILE A 345 -18.95 -5.12 -4.27
N GLY A 346 -18.04 -5.79 -3.55
CA GLY A 346 -18.29 -6.35 -2.23
C GLY A 346 -18.92 -5.28 -1.33
N GLY A 347 -19.94 -5.69 -0.56
CA GLY A 347 -20.84 -4.78 0.15
C GLY A 347 -20.15 -3.83 1.12
N ARG A 348 -20.92 -2.88 1.68
CA ARG A 348 -20.45 -1.97 2.75
C ARG A 348 -19.71 -2.75 3.82
N MET A 349 -18.44 -2.40 4.00
CA MET A 349 -17.58 -3.02 5.00
C MET A 349 -17.53 -2.13 6.24
N ASP A 350 -17.55 -2.76 7.41
CA ASP A 350 -17.10 -2.12 8.63
C ASP A 350 -15.57 -1.98 8.60
N ALA A 351 -15.06 -0.89 9.21
CA ALA A 351 -13.63 -0.66 9.33
C ALA A 351 -13.32 0.14 10.60
N VAL A 352 -12.12 -0.07 11.15
CA VAL A 352 -11.57 0.66 12.30
C VAL A 352 -10.66 1.78 11.81
N ASN A 353 -10.65 2.92 12.51
CA ASN A 353 -9.61 3.92 12.29
C ASN A 353 -8.23 3.30 12.53
N GLN A 354 -7.28 3.47 11.62
CA GLN A 354 -5.90 2.98 11.74
C GLN A 354 -5.30 3.22 13.15
N ARG A 355 -5.51 4.41 13.72
CA ARG A 355 -4.97 4.80 15.03
C ARG A 355 -5.60 4.04 16.21
N ASP A 356 -6.78 3.45 16.04
CA ASP A 356 -7.49 2.69 17.09
C ASP A 356 -7.42 1.16 16.90
N ALA A 357 -6.89 0.67 15.76
CA ALA A 357 -6.69 -0.75 15.50
C ALA A 357 -5.89 -1.46 16.61
N GLU A 358 -4.83 -0.81 17.12
CA GLU A 358 -4.03 -1.29 18.26
C GLU A 358 -4.90 -1.51 19.52
N LEU A 359 -5.78 -0.56 19.83
CA LEU A 359 -6.66 -0.65 21.00
C LEU A 359 -7.75 -1.70 20.81
N VAL A 360 -8.26 -1.89 19.58
CA VAL A 360 -9.17 -3.00 19.25
C VAL A 360 -8.49 -4.35 19.44
N PHE A 361 -7.25 -4.51 18.95
CA PHE A 361 -6.44 -5.72 19.15
C PHE A 361 -6.23 -6.04 20.65
N LEU A 362 -5.74 -5.08 21.43
CA LEU A 362 -5.54 -5.26 22.88
C LEU A 362 -6.87 -5.55 23.60
N TRP A 363 -7.96 -4.91 23.21
CA TRP A 363 -9.29 -5.12 23.79
C TRP A 363 -9.85 -6.52 23.46
N GLN A 364 -9.61 -7.03 22.24
CA GLN A 364 -9.99 -8.41 21.88
C GLN A 364 -9.15 -9.43 22.66
N MET A 365 -7.85 -9.20 22.85
CA MET A 365 -7.01 -10.03 23.73
C MET A 365 -7.52 -10.01 25.19
N TYR A 366 -7.89 -8.83 25.71
CA TYR A 366 -8.45 -8.70 27.06
C TYR A 366 -9.78 -9.45 27.21
N LYS A 367 -10.72 -9.26 26.26
CA LYS A 367 -12.03 -9.94 26.27
C LYS A 367 -11.92 -11.46 26.20
N ARG A 368 -10.96 -11.99 25.46
CA ARG A 368 -10.73 -13.44 25.29
C ARG A 368 -9.90 -14.09 26.40
N SER A 369 -9.28 -13.30 27.27
CA SER A 369 -8.51 -13.83 28.41
C SER A 369 -9.42 -14.20 29.59
N GLU A 370 -9.06 -15.25 30.32
CA GLU A 370 -9.82 -15.77 31.47
C GLU A 370 -9.88 -14.75 32.63
N ASP A 371 -11.04 -14.65 33.28
CA ASP A 371 -11.26 -13.72 34.39
C ASP A 371 -10.37 -14.06 35.60
N GLY A 372 -9.70 -13.04 36.15
CA GLY A 372 -8.73 -13.20 37.24
C GLY A 372 -7.35 -13.72 36.81
N SER A 373 -7.15 -14.10 35.54
CA SER A 373 -5.83 -14.55 35.07
C SER A 373 -4.79 -13.43 35.06
N GLU A 374 -3.52 -13.79 35.28
CA GLU A 374 -2.41 -12.84 35.23
C GLU A 374 -2.29 -12.20 33.85
N LYS A 375 -2.43 -13.00 32.78
CA LYS A 375 -2.44 -12.52 31.38
C LYS A 375 -3.48 -11.43 31.15
N LYS A 376 -4.71 -11.58 31.67
CA LYS A 376 -5.77 -10.55 31.57
C LYS A 376 -5.39 -9.27 32.30
N THR A 377 -4.71 -9.38 33.44
CA THR A 377 -4.20 -8.24 34.22
C THR A 377 -3.05 -7.52 33.51
N GLN A 378 -2.11 -8.28 32.90
CA GLN A 378 -1.02 -7.75 32.09
C GLN A 378 -1.54 -6.97 30.88
N ILE A 379 -2.50 -7.53 30.11
CA ILE A 379 -3.13 -6.85 28.96
C ILE A 379 -3.88 -5.59 29.42
N LEU A 380 -4.60 -5.65 30.54
CA LEU A 380 -5.29 -4.47 31.08
C LEU A 380 -4.32 -3.35 31.48
N ASN A 381 -3.11 -3.70 31.94
CA ASN A 381 -2.07 -2.71 32.23
C ASN A 381 -1.44 -2.17 30.94
N GLN A 382 -1.22 -3.00 29.90
CA GLN A 382 -0.81 -2.51 28.57
C GLN A 382 -1.83 -1.49 28.01
N ILE A 383 -3.13 -1.79 28.06
CA ILE A 383 -4.19 -0.86 27.64
C ILE A 383 -4.11 0.46 28.42
N LYS A 384 -3.91 0.42 29.75
CA LYS A 384 -3.77 1.64 30.57
C LYS A 384 -2.55 2.46 30.17
N GLU A 385 -1.39 1.84 29.98
CA GLU A 385 -0.17 2.56 29.61
C GLU A 385 -0.24 3.13 28.19
N THR A 386 -0.79 2.39 27.22
CA THR A 386 -1.05 2.92 25.87
C THR A 386 -2.01 4.12 25.92
N VAL A 387 -3.12 4.05 26.67
CA VAL A 387 -4.07 5.17 26.82
C VAL A 387 -3.45 6.34 27.59
N ARG A 388 -2.65 6.08 28.63
CA ARG A 388 -1.89 7.09 29.38
C ARG A 388 -0.89 7.81 28.49
N HIS A 389 -0.14 7.10 27.65
CA HIS A 389 0.82 7.71 26.72
C HIS A 389 0.12 8.53 25.64
N ARG A 390 -0.95 8.01 25.04
CA ARG A 390 -1.79 8.75 24.09
C ARG A 390 -2.32 10.06 24.69
N ALA A 391 -2.82 10.02 25.92
CA ALA A 391 -3.30 11.22 26.64
C ALA A 391 -2.16 12.17 27.04
N HIS A 392 -0.98 11.65 27.38
CA HIS A 392 0.21 12.45 27.65
C HIS A 392 0.64 13.23 26.40
N LEU A 393 0.80 12.56 25.25
CA LEU A 393 1.16 13.21 23.99
C LEU A 393 0.13 14.30 23.59
N ASP A 394 -1.16 13.98 23.62
CA ASP A 394 -2.24 14.92 23.29
C ASP A 394 -2.24 16.16 24.20
N SER A 395 -2.08 15.97 25.51
CA SER A 395 -2.07 17.08 26.48
C SER A 395 -0.78 17.89 26.45
N SER A 396 0.38 17.26 26.26
CA SER A 396 1.67 17.96 26.10
C SER A 396 1.67 18.87 24.88
N VAL A 397 1.18 18.39 23.73
CA VAL A 397 1.13 19.19 22.49
C VAL A 397 0.15 20.38 22.63
N GLU A 398 -1.03 20.18 23.22
CA GLU A 398 -1.99 21.27 23.50
C GLU A 398 -1.43 22.31 24.50
N LEU A 399 -0.68 21.86 25.51
CA LEU A 399 0.00 22.73 26.48
C LEU A 399 1.14 23.52 25.83
N ILE A 400 1.97 22.89 24.99
CA ILE A 400 3.02 23.58 24.20
C ILE A 400 2.41 24.66 23.31
N GLY A 401 1.30 24.38 22.61
CA GLY A 401 0.57 25.38 21.84
C GLY A 401 0.04 26.53 22.70
N THR A 402 -0.39 26.23 23.92
CA THR A 402 -0.86 27.22 24.90
C THR A 402 0.28 28.09 25.44
N LEU A 403 1.48 27.53 25.65
CA LEU A 403 2.68 28.26 26.07
C LEU A 403 3.23 29.15 24.95
N LEU A 404 3.30 28.64 23.72
CA LEU A 404 3.85 29.37 22.56
C LEU A 404 2.94 30.49 22.04
N PHE A 405 1.62 30.29 22.04
CA PHE A 405 0.67 31.19 21.37
C PHE A 405 -0.43 31.75 22.29
N GLY A 406 -0.46 31.33 23.55
CA GLY A 406 -1.50 31.70 24.52
C GLY A 406 -2.80 30.89 24.38
N PRO A 407 -3.59 30.77 25.47
CA PRO A 407 -4.75 29.86 25.55
C PRO A 407 -5.92 30.23 24.61
N LYS A 408 -5.89 31.40 23.96
CA LYS A 408 -6.90 31.81 22.96
C LYS A 408 -6.53 31.44 21.52
N LYS A 409 -5.27 31.08 21.25
CA LYS A 409 -4.76 30.83 19.88
C LYS A 409 -4.07 29.49 19.71
N GLY A 410 -3.46 28.92 20.76
CA GLY A 410 -2.72 27.65 20.71
C GLY A 410 -3.42 26.55 19.91
N SER A 411 -4.57 26.09 20.40
CA SER A 411 -5.38 25.07 19.74
C SER A 411 -5.68 25.36 18.26
N ALA A 412 -6.05 26.60 17.94
CA ALA A 412 -6.44 27.02 16.60
C ALA A 412 -5.25 27.11 15.63
N ILE A 413 -4.05 27.44 16.12
CA ILE A 413 -2.82 27.45 15.32
C ILE A 413 -2.33 26.02 15.12
N LEU A 414 -2.24 25.20 16.17
CA LEU A 414 -1.76 23.82 16.06
C LEU A 414 -2.63 22.98 15.12
N LYS A 415 -3.95 23.13 15.22
CA LYS A 415 -4.95 22.40 14.40
C LYS A 415 -5.26 23.09 13.07
N SER A 416 -4.50 24.13 12.70
CA SER A 416 -4.72 24.85 11.45
C SER A 416 -4.48 23.97 10.22
N VAL A 417 -5.31 24.17 9.21
CA VAL A 417 -5.22 23.53 7.90
C VAL A 417 -4.82 24.58 6.88
N ARG A 418 -3.76 24.28 6.11
CA ARG A 418 -3.36 25.11 4.97
C ARG A 418 -4.26 24.85 3.77
N GLU A 419 -4.43 25.87 2.93
CA GLU A 419 -5.26 25.81 1.71
C GLU A 419 -4.93 24.58 0.83
N PRO A 420 -5.92 23.89 0.25
CA PRO A 420 -5.71 22.71 -0.59
C PRO A 420 -4.66 22.94 -1.69
N GLY A 421 -3.74 21.99 -1.83
CA GLY A 421 -2.59 22.10 -2.73
C GLY A 421 -1.36 22.80 -2.13
N SER A 422 -1.45 23.37 -0.93
CA SER A 422 -0.27 23.89 -0.20
C SER A 422 0.57 22.76 0.41
N PRO A 423 1.91 22.91 0.50
CA PRO A 423 2.75 22.02 1.29
C PRO A 423 2.43 22.17 2.78
N LEU A 424 2.58 21.09 3.56
CA LEU A 424 2.30 21.08 4.99
C LEU A 424 3.16 22.08 5.79
N VAL A 425 4.45 22.14 5.46
CA VAL A 425 5.45 22.99 6.10
C VAL A 425 6.36 23.58 5.03
N ASP A 426 6.82 24.82 5.24
CA ASP A 426 7.77 25.46 4.31
C ASP A 426 9.23 25.02 4.61
N ASP A 427 9.54 24.78 5.89
CA ASP A 427 10.84 24.29 6.34
C ASP A 427 10.72 22.90 7.00
N TRP A 428 11.10 21.87 6.24
CA TRP A 428 11.14 20.48 6.67
C TRP A 428 12.29 20.16 7.65
N ILE A 429 13.35 20.98 7.67
CA ILE A 429 14.45 20.87 8.64
C ILE A 429 13.96 21.41 10.00
N CYS A 430 13.22 22.51 10.00
CA CYS A 430 12.49 22.96 11.18
C CYS A 430 11.54 21.88 11.71
N LEU A 431 10.70 21.28 10.85
CA LEU A 431 9.75 20.23 11.27
C LEU A 431 10.45 19.10 12.03
N LYS A 432 11.50 18.53 11.43
CA LYS A 432 12.33 17.50 12.06
C LYS A 432 12.96 17.98 13.38
N SER A 433 13.44 19.22 13.43
CA SER A 433 13.99 19.80 14.66
C SER A 433 12.95 19.94 15.77
N MET A 434 11.70 20.33 15.45
CA MET A 434 10.64 20.50 16.46
C MET A 434 10.19 19.15 17.04
N VAL A 435 10.10 18.10 16.20
CA VAL A 435 9.88 16.71 16.66
C VAL A 435 10.96 16.28 17.65
N ARG A 436 12.25 16.48 17.31
CA ARG A 436 13.35 16.05 18.17
C ARG A 436 13.39 16.80 19.49
N ARG A 437 13.06 18.10 19.51
CA ARG A 437 12.94 18.86 20.78
C ARG A 437 11.77 18.36 21.62
N PHE A 438 10.62 18.06 21.00
CA PHE A 438 9.50 17.44 21.70
C PHE A 438 9.92 16.11 22.34
N GLU A 439 10.47 15.17 21.56
CA GLU A 439 10.81 13.84 22.07
C GLU A 439 11.93 13.86 23.13
N THR A 440 12.82 14.88 23.10
CA THR A 440 13.87 15.08 24.10
C THR A 440 13.30 15.32 25.51
N HIS A 441 12.18 16.05 25.61
CA HIS A 441 11.60 16.47 26.90
C HIS A 441 10.29 15.76 27.25
N CYS A 442 9.58 15.21 26.27
CA CYS A 442 8.24 14.61 26.40
C CYS A 442 8.18 13.13 25.99
N GLY A 443 9.31 12.48 25.72
CA GLY A 443 9.35 11.07 25.31
C GLY A 443 8.87 10.83 23.86
N SER A 444 8.99 9.58 23.39
CA SER A 444 8.79 9.30 21.96
C SER A 444 7.32 9.45 21.53
N LEU A 445 7.13 10.00 20.33
CA LEU A 445 5.82 10.10 19.68
C LEU A 445 5.20 8.73 19.41
N THR A 446 6.01 7.69 19.14
CA THR A 446 5.57 6.40 18.55
C THR A 446 4.81 6.60 17.21
N GLN A 447 4.24 5.54 16.64
CA GLN A 447 3.36 5.66 15.46
C GLN A 447 2.08 6.47 15.77
N TYR A 448 1.60 6.50 17.02
CA TYR A 448 0.41 7.29 17.40
C TYR A 448 0.65 8.80 17.26
N GLY A 449 1.76 9.29 17.83
CA GLY A 449 2.08 10.71 17.92
C GLY A 449 2.37 11.37 16.57
N MET A 450 2.53 10.60 15.49
CA MET A 450 2.60 11.12 14.12
C MET A 450 1.39 12.01 13.76
N LYS A 451 0.23 11.83 14.40
CA LYS A 451 -0.93 12.75 14.33
C LYS A 451 -0.57 14.22 14.60
N HIS A 452 0.43 14.48 15.45
CA HIS A 452 0.85 15.83 15.85
C HIS A 452 1.83 16.48 14.87
N MET A 453 2.21 15.81 13.77
CA MET A 453 3.17 16.37 12.82
C MET A 453 2.67 17.69 12.19
N ARG A 454 1.35 17.84 12.02
CA ARG A 454 0.69 19.11 11.65
C ARG A 454 0.83 20.21 12.71
N ALA A 455 0.83 19.86 13.99
CA ALA A 455 1.04 20.82 15.08
C ALA A 455 2.49 21.35 15.07
N PHE A 456 3.47 20.46 14.89
CA PHE A 456 4.88 20.85 14.75
C PHE A 456 5.15 21.63 13.46
N ALA A 457 4.49 21.27 12.34
CA ALA A 457 4.53 22.05 11.11
C ALA A 457 3.97 23.46 11.31
N ASN A 458 2.82 23.60 11.98
CA ASN A 458 2.22 24.91 12.27
C ASN A 458 3.05 25.76 13.25
N ILE A 459 3.82 25.14 14.15
CA ILE A 459 4.84 25.81 14.98
C ILE A 459 5.96 26.40 14.10
N CYS A 460 6.49 25.62 13.14
CA CYS A 460 7.48 26.10 12.17
C CYS A 460 6.92 27.21 11.26
N ASN A 461 5.73 27.00 10.69
CA ASN A 461 5.03 27.96 9.83
C ASN A 461 4.72 29.28 10.57
N GLY A 462 4.59 29.23 11.91
CA GLY A 462 4.43 30.39 12.79
C GLY A 462 5.73 31.13 13.12
N GLY A 463 6.89 30.69 12.60
CA GLY A 463 8.19 31.33 12.83
C GLY A 463 8.75 31.14 14.25
N VAL A 464 8.31 30.10 14.98
CA VAL A 464 8.75 29.83 16.35
C VAL A 464 10.22 29.39 16.37
N SER A 465 11.02 29.98 17.25
CA SER A 465 12.43 29.60 17.40
C SER A 465 12.59 28.22 18.07
N GLN A 466 13.64 27.48 17.71
CA GLN A 466 13.95 26.20 18.38
C GLN A 466 14.12 26.35 19.90
N ALA A 467 14.64 27.48 20.38
CA ALA A 467 14.80 27.76 21.81
C ALA A 467 13.45 27.96 22.51
N SER A 468 12.49 28.62 21.85
CA SER A 468 11.13 28.79 22.35
C SER A 468 10.37 27.45 22.40
N MET A 469 10.57 26.58 21.40
CA MET A 469 10.04 25.22 21.43
C MET A 469 10.67 24.40 22.56
N GLU A 470 11.99 24.48 22.75
CA GLU A 470 12.71 23.80 23.84
C GLU A 470 12.15 24.20 25.22
N GLU A 471 12.01 25.51 25.48
CA GLU A 471 11.47 26.06 26.73
C GLU A 471 10.01 25.61 26.95
N ALA A 472 9.19 25.63 25.89
CA ALA A 472 7.80 25.17 25.97
C ALA A 472 7.68 23.66 26.22
N CYS A 473 8.52 22.82 25.59
CA CYS A 473 8.53 21.38 25.82
C CYS A 473 9.01 21.03 27.24
N PHE A 474 10.10 21.67 27.69
CA PHE A 474 10.59 21.51 29.06
C PHE A 474 9.52 21.91 30.07
N ALA A 475 8.90 23.09 29.93
CA ALA A 475 7.86 23.56 30.85
C ALA A 475 6.57 22.72 30.81
N ALA A 476 6.21 22.14 29.65
CA ALA A 476 5.03 21.28 29.52
C ALA A 476 5.21 19.89 30.16
N CYS A 477 6.42 19.32 30.05
CA CYS A 477 6.69 17.92 30.39
C CYS A 477 7.55 17.75 31.67
N SER A 478 8.07 18.84 32.25
CA SER A 478 8.88 18.78 33.48
C SER A 478 8.15 18.10 34.65
N GLY A 479 8.80 17.11 35.26
CA GLY A 479 8.27 16.38 36.41
C GLY A 479 7.28 15.26 36.08
N GLN A 480 7.01 14.99 34.80
CA GLN A 480 6.35 13.75 34.40
C GLN A 480 7.36 12.61 34.30
N ASP A 481 7.15 11.55 35.07
CA ASP A 481 7.84 10.28 34.87
C ASP A 481 7.15 9.51 33.73
N SER A 482 7.82 9.47 32.58
CA SER A 482 7.37 8.77 31.37
C SER A 482 7.54 7.25 31.46
N GLY A 483 8.23 6.74 32.48
CA GLY A 483 8.55 5.31 32.61
C GLY A 483 9.33 4.75 31.41
N ASP A 484 9.12 3.48 31.10
CA ASP A 484 9.80 2.75 30.01
C ASP A 484 9.54 3.30 28.59
N LEU A 485 8.70 4.33 28.43
CA LEU A 485 8.48 5.04 27.17
C LEU A 485 9.57 6.08 26.87
N HIS A 486 10.46 6.38 27.84
CA HIS A 486 11.67 7.17 27.64
C HIS A 486 12.82 6.38 26.96
N ARG A 487 12.51 5.50 25.99
CA ARG A 487 13.51 4.73 25.21
C ARG A 487 14.23 5.59 24.16
N SER A 488 15.10 6.46 24.64
CA SER A 488 16.18 7.06 23.85
C SER A 488 17.03 6.01 23.11
N ASP A 489 17.08 4.79 23.65
CA ASP A 489 17.68 3.58 23.05
C ASP A 489 17.19 3.25 21.63
N GLN A 490 15.98 3.67 21.22
CA GLN A 490 15.44 3.40 19.88
C GLN A 490 15.63 4.56 18.89
N GLY A 491 16.24 5.67 19.31
CA GLY A 491 16.46 6.86 18.47
C GLY A 491 15.28 7.84 18.48
N TYR A 492 15.36 8.82 17.58
CA TYR A 492 14.35 9.86 17.39
C TYR A 492 13.49 9.57 16.15
N SER A 493 12.24 10.01 16.17
CA SER A 493 11.32 9.93 15.03
C SER A 493 11.73 10.82 13.84
N ALA A 494 12.83 11.59 13.92
CA ALA A 494 13.30 12.59 12.94
C ALA A 494 14.82 12.88 12.98
#